data_AF-A0A830FKC1-F1
#
_entry.id   AF-A0A830FKC1-F1
#
_cell.length_a   1.000
_cell.length_b   1.000
_cell.length_c   1.000
_cell.angle_alpha   90.00
_cell.angle_beta   90.00
_cell.angle_gamma   90.00
#
_symmetry.space_group_name_H-M   'P 1'
#
loop_
_entity.id
_entity.type
_entity.pdbx_description
1 polymer ?
#
loop_
_entity_poly.entity_id
_entity_poly.type
_entity_poly.pdbx_seq_one_letter_code
_entity_poly.pdbx_strand_id
1 'polypeptide(L)'
;MTEPGSSDKWYDQPQSPSTEVRPTVERLTDGGDASSSPAGESGRSKRGEDVSIVSVYRHDVHKSRGRSHENAVAEFAGVPVNEPVPLGADGDAALLSRPRGEPEQSVKNHSSPFRLSLVTGETATKVGRIDDGIGSALADLVQVEDPVEMHAAWLDSAVVSIFNESVYYPYTSLKFHTLLTAALVDNYRSGYGFDELYLVVDQAEGEGDPQVVPHRTVVVLPSFALRITGEPGERPGARLGAAPAQSWADVWTRLPEQPLAVEERMGRVIDAQLRRIRSWSTALQFIEESIGWWRVLQRSSRLRGDER
;
A
#
# COMPACT_ATOMS: atom_id res chain seq x y z
N MET A 1 -8.36 -0.36 57.78
CA MET A 1 -9.14 0.62 57.02
C MET A 1 -8.15 1.35 56.12
N THR A 2 -8.17 1.34 54.79
CA THR A 2 -8.91 0.61 53.74
C THR A 2 -8.16 1.00 52.45
N GLU A 3 -7.81 0.04 51.59
CA GLU A 3 -7.54 0.29 50.15
C GLU A 3 -8.84 0.69 49.42
N PRO A 4 -8.86 1.21 48.15
CA PRO A 4 -8.28 0.62 46.92
C PRO A 4 -7.73 1.68 45.91
N GLY A 5 -7.21 1.44 44.69
CA GLY A 5 -7.02 0.32 43.74
C GLY A 5 -6.44 0.96 42.45
N SER A 6 -5.39 0.43 41.80
CA SER A 6 -5.34 -0.62 40.75
C SER A 6 -5.84 -0.23 39.34
N SER A 7 -5.07 -0.69 38.34
CA SER A 7 -5.22 -0.72 36.85
C SER A 7 -4.88 0.58 36.08
N ASP A 8 -4.11 0.60 34.98
CA ASP A 8 -3.64 -0.49 34.11
C ASP A 8 -2.30 -0.13 33.44
N LYS A 9 -1.36 -1.08 33.47
CA LYS A 9 -0.07 -1.03 32.76
C LYS A 9 -0.17 -1.91 31.51
N TRP A 10 -0.19 -1.29 30.33
CA TRP A 10 -0.02 -2.00 29.05
C TRP A 10 1.21 -1.47 28.32
N TYR A 11 2.35 -2.07 28.60
CA TYR A 11 3.51 -2.18 27.71
C TYR A 11 4.28 -3.42 28.17
N ASP A 12 3.94 -4.56 27.59
CA ASP A 12 4.82 -5.73 27.69
C ASP A 12 5.86 -5.64 26.57
N GLN A 13 7.11 -5.81 26.97
CA GLN A 13 8.29 -5.68 26.12
C GLN A 13 8.36 -6.85 25.14
N PRO A 14 8.90 -6.67 23.92
CA PRO A 14 9.13 -7.80 23.03
C PRO A 14 10.21 -8.71 23.61
N GLN A 15 9.81 -9.90 24.06
CA GLN A 15 10.72 -10.98 24.43
C GLN A 15 11.44 -11.49 23.17
N SER A 16 12.77 -11.51 23.22
CA SER A 16 13.62 -12.16 22.21
C SER A 16 13.45 -13.68 22.27
N PRO A 17 13.14 -14.38 21.16
CA PRO A 17 13.27 -15.83 21.13
C PRO A 17 14.73 -16.22 20.86
N SER A 18 15.44 -16.60 21.93
CA SER A 18 16.63 -17.45 21.83
C SER A 18 16.19 -18.91 21.79
N THR A 19 16.23 -19.56 20.63
CA THR A 19 16.53 -21.00 20.56
C THR A 19 17.10 -21.34 19.18
N GLU A 20 18.35 -21.81 19.18
CA GLU A 20 18.98 -22.48 18.05
C GLU A 20 18.13 -23.66 17.59
N VAL A 21 17.75 -23.71 16.32
CA VAL A 21 17.27 -24.94 15.67
C VAL A 21 18.25 -25.28 14.55
N ARG A 22 19.06 -26.31 14.81
CA ARG A 22 19.94 -26.94 13.81
C ARG A 22 19.08 -27.70 12.79
N PRO A 23 19.37 -27.64 11.48
CA PRO A 23 18.66 -28.45 10.50
C PRO A 23 19.25 -29.87 10.48
N THR A 24 18.47 -30.85 10.89
CA THR A 24 18.74 -32.27 10.63
C THR A 24 18.12 -32.63 9.28
N VAL A 25 18.99 -32.98 8.32
CA VAL A 25 18.60 -33.53 7.02
C VAL A 25 18.38 -35.03 7.21
N GLU A 26 17.14 -35.50 7.09
CA GLU A 26 16.88 -36.90 6.78
C GLU A 26 15.96 -37.01 5.55
N ARG A 27 16.46 -37.81 4.62
CA ARG A 27 15.93 -38.09 3.28
C ARG A 27 15.30 -39.48 3.37
N LEU A 28 14.03 -39.62 3.05
CA LEU A 28 13.40 -40.91 2.76
C LEU A 28 12.32 -40.75 1.69
N THR A 29 12.18 -41.81 0.93
CA THR A 29 11.76 -41.92 -0.47
C THR A 29 10.35 -42.49 -0.65
N ASP A 30 9.67 -42.02 -1.71
CA ASP A 30 8.91 -42.75 -2.75
C ASP A 30 7.60 -43.53 -2.45
N GLY A 31 6.70 -43.52 -3.46
CA GLY A 31 5.45 -44.29 -3.63
C GLY A 31 4.17 -43.51 -3.26
N GLY A 32 3.23 -43.14 -4.14
CA GLY A 32 2.73 -43.78 -5.35
C GLY A 32 1.40 -44.49 -5.03
N ASP A 33 0.24 -43.87 -5.32
CA ASP A 33 -0.85 -44.47 -6.12
C ASP A 33 -2.13 -43.63 -6.19
N ALA A 34 -2.75 -43.72 -7.36
CA ALA A 34 -4.00 -43.10 -7.75
C ALA A 34 -5.21 -43.98 -7.38
N SER A 35 -6.34 -43.35 -7.02
CA SER A 35 -7.66 -43.94 -7.25
C SER A 35 -8.76 -42.87 -7.28
N SER A 36 -9.78 -43.14 -8.08
CA SER A 36 -10.73 -42.22 -8.69
C SER A 36 -12.17 -42.39 -8.18
N SER A 37 -12.85 -41.26 -7.94
CA SER A 37 -14.31 -40.99 -8.10
C SER A 37 -15.33 -41.71 -7.18
N PRO A 38 -16.57 -41.19 -6.95
CA PRO A 38 -17.31 -40.26 -7.81
C PRO A 38 -17.98 -39.04 -7.14
N ALA A 39 -18.52 -38.20 -8.03
CA ALA A 39 -19.23 -36.94 -7.83
C ALA A 39 -20.38 -36.99 -6.81
N GLY A 40 -20.38 -36.03 -5.90
CA GLY A 40 -21.53 -35.59 -5.12
C GLY A 40 -21.81 -34.13 -5.44
N GLU A 41 -23.03 -33.85 -5.89
CA GLU A 41 -23.56 -32.52 -6.18
C GLU A 41 -23.28 -31.54 -5.04
N SER A 42 -22.32 -30.63 -5.24
CA SER A 42 -22.21 -29.45 -4.38
C SER A 42 -23.03 -28.33 -5.00
N GLY A 43 -23.99 -27.85 -4.21
CA GLY A 43 -24.88 -26.77 -4.56
C GLY A 43 -24.10 -25.61 -5.17
N ARG A 44 -24.53 -25.24 -6.37
CA ARG A 44 -24.14 -24.06 -7.12
C ARG A 44 -24.02 -22.87 -6.16
N SER A 45 -22.79 -22.58 -5.74
CA SER A 45 -22.44 -21.42 -4.93
C SER A 45 -23.04 -20.19 -5.61
N LYS A 46 -23.74 -19.38 -4.82
CA LYS A 46 -24.33 -18.13 -5.27
C LYS A 46 -23.24 -17.34 -6.01
N ARG A 47 -23.53 -17.05 -7.27
CA ARG A 47 -22.78 -16.12 -8.13
C ARG A 47 -22.46 -14.87 -7.31
N GLY A 48 -21.19 -14.46 -7.29
CA GLY A 48 -20.62 -13.44 -6.43
C GLY A 48 -21.55 -12.27 -6.17
N GLU A 49 -21.98 -12.16 -4.91
CA GLU A 49 -22.56 -10.92 -4.39
C GLU A 49 -21.55 -9.78 -4.62
N ASP A 50 -22.10 -8.63 -4.98
CA ASP A 50 -21.39 -7.40 -5.32
C ASP A 50 -20.61 -6.91 -4.10
N VAL A 51 -19.40 -7.44 -3.89
CA VAL A 51 -18.54 -7.10 -2.75
C VAL A 51 -18.36 -5.58 -2.74
N SER A 52 -18.71 -4.87 -1.66
CA SER A 52 -18.59 -3.40 -1.65
C SER A 52 -17.15 -2.96 -1.93
N ILE A 53 -16.94 -1.87 -2.69
CA ILE A 53 -15.59 -1.29 -2.85
C ILE A 53 -14.99 -0.87 -1.49
N VAL A 54 -15.84 -0.59 -0.48
CA VAL A 54 -15.41 -0.31 0.89
C VAL A 54 -14.65 -1.49 1.50
N SER A 55 -15.04 -2.74 1.20
CA SER A 55 -14.33 -3.90 1.75
C SER A 55 -12.90 -4.02 1.19
N VAL A 56 -12.64 -3.48 -0.01
CA VAL A 56 -11.29 -3.40 -0.58
C VAL A 56 -10.41 -2.50 0.28
N TYR A 57 -10.92 -1.38 0.78
CA TYR A 57 -10.17 -0.54 1.71
C TYR A 57 -9.94 -1.21 3.07
N ARG A 58 -10.71 -2.25 3.40
CA ARG A 58 -10.64 -2.97 4.68
C ARG A 58 -9.96 -4.34 4.61
N HIS A 59 -9.57 -4.81 3.41
CA HIS A 59 -9.14 -6.20 3.18
C HIS A 59 -7.82 -6.59 3.87
N ASP A 60 -6.98 -5.61 4.19
CA ASP A 60 -5.61 -5.85 4.69
C ASP A 60 -5.36 -5.20 6.06
N VAL A 61 -6.42 -4.88 6.80
CA VAL A 61 -6.34 -4.28 8.15
C VAL A 61 -5.57 -5.18 9.13
N HIS A 62 -5.50 -6.49 8.90
CA HIS A 62 -4.65 -7.37 9.71
C HIS A 62 -3.15 -7.00 9.66
N LYS A 63 -2.66 -6.44 8.54
CA LYS A 63 -1.26 -6.03 8.37
C LYS A 63 -0.89 -4.85 9.26
N SER A 64 -1.76 -3.84 9.36
CA SER A 64 -1.56 -2.69 10.27
C SER A 64 -1.70 -3.06 11.75
N ARG A 65 -2.17 -4.28 12.03
CA ARG A 65 -2.28 -4.86 13.37
C ARG A 65 -1.19 -5.89 13.67
N GLY A 66 -0.20 -6.04 12.78
CA GLY A 66 0.92 -6.98 12.95
C GLY A 66 0.51 -8.44 12.98
N ARG A 67 -0.63 -8.79 12.37
CA ARG A 67 -1.14 -10.17 12.31
C ARG A 67 -0.83 -10.77 10.96
N SER A 68 -0.61 -12.09 10.93
CA SER A 68 -0.60 -12.85 9.68
C SER A 68 -2.02 -12.96 9.12
N HIS A 69 -2.12 -13.31 7.84
CA HIS A 69 -3.41 -13.54 7.19
C HIS A 69 -4.20 -14.66 7.89
N GLU A 70 -3.53 -15.74 8.30
CA GLU A 70 -4.13 -16.87 9.04
C GLU A 70 -4.72 -16.46 10.41
N ASN A 71 -4.20 -15.38 10.99
CA ASN A 71 -4.65 -14.82 12.26
C ASN A 71 -5.45 -13.52 12.08
N ALA A 72 -5.89 -13.23 10.86
CA ALA A 72 -6.76 -12.10 10.58
C ALA A 72 -8.11 -12.30 11.28
N VAL A 73 -8.57 -11.26 11.97
CA VAL A 73 -9.92 -11.25 12.53
C VAL A 73 -10.88 -10.65 11.52
N ALA A 74 -12.12 -11.13 11.53
CA ALA A 74 -13.17 -10.66 10.62
C ALA A 74 -13.73 -9.28 10.98
N GLU A 75 -13.45 -8.76 12.19
CA GLU A 75 -13.99 -7.48 12.67
C GLU A 75 -12.91 -6.63 13.34
N PHE A 76 -12.99 -5.32 13.13
CA PHE A 76 -12.20 -4.31 13.82
C PHE A 76 -13.02 -3.03 13.98
N ALA A 77 -13.00 -2.42 15.16
CA ALA A 77 -13.75 -1.20 15.47
C ALA A 77 -15.26 -1.27 15.14
N GLY A 78 -15.88 -2.45 15.30
CA GLY A 78 -17.30 -2.66 15.03
C GLY A 78 -17.65 -2.88 13.56
N VAL A 79 -16.68 -2.90 12.64
CA VAL A 79 -16.91 -3.09 11.20
C VAL A 79 -16.24 -4.36 10.65
N PRO A 80 -16.84 -5.02 9.64
CA PRO A 80 -16.19 -6.12 8.93
C PRO A 80 -14.90 -5.70 8.24
N VAL A 81 -13.85 -6.51 8.36
CA VAL A 81 -12.52 -6.29 7.78
C VAL A 81 -11.92 -7.61 7.30
N ASN A 82 -10.88 -7.52 6.46
CA ASN A 82 -10.17 -8.66 5.89
C ASN A 82 -11.02 -9.60 5.02
N GLU A 83 -12.05 -9.04 4.40
CA GLU A 83 -12.84 -9.75 3.39
C GLU A 83 -12.04 -9.93 2.09
N PRO A 84 -12.25 -11.03 1.36
CA PRO A 84 -11.55 -11.27 0.11
C PRO A 84 -11.86 -10.20 -0.94
N VAL A 85 -10.82 -9.75 -1.63
CA VAL A 85 -10.94 -8.80 -2.74
C VAL A 85 -11.35 -9.53 -4.02
N PRO A 86 -12.35 -9.02 -4.76
CA PRO A 86 -12.84 -9.68 -5.97
C PRO A 86 -11.87 -9.53 -7.16
N LEU A 87 -12.13 -10.31 -8.22
CA LEU A 87 -11.49 -10.18 -9.54
C LEU A 87 -9.96 -10.38 -9.55
N GLY A 88 -9.39 -10.98 -8.50
CA GLY A 88 -7.94 -11.20 -8.39
C GLY A 88 -7.12 -9.92 -8.16
N ALA A 89 -7.78 -8.78 -7.93
CA ALA A 89 -7.13 -7.47 -7.88
C ALA A 89 -6.09 -7.34 -6.76
N ASP A 90 -6.30 -7.98 -5.60
CA ASP A 90 -5.30 -7.99 -4.52
C ASP A 90 -4.01 -8.72 -4.95
N GLY A 91 -4.14 -9.87 -5.60
CA GLY A 91 -3.01 -10.61 -6.15
C GLY A 91 -2.24 -9.81 -7.20
N ASP A 92 -2.97 -9.18 -8.12
CA ASP A 92 -2.37 -8.33 -9.17
C ASP A 92 -1.67 -7.10 -8.58
N ALA A 93 -2.29 -6.41 -7.62
CA ALA A 93 -1.68 -5.28 -6.91
C ALA A 93 -0.40 -5.71 -6.17
N ALA A 94 -0.42 -6.88 -5.55
CA ALA A 94 0.76 -7.42 -4.89
C ALA A 94 1.90 -7.68 -5.89
N LEU A 95 1.61 -8.17 -7.10
CA LEU A 95 2.61 -8.37 -8.17
C LEU A 95 3.21 -7.08 -8.72
N LEU A 96 2.54 -5.93 -8.55
CA LEU A 96 3.12 -4.62 -8.84
C LEU A 96 4.22 -4.26 -7.83
N SER A 97 4.12 -4.75 -6.59
CA SER A 97 4.96 -4.30 -5.48
C SER A 97 6.02 -5.31 -5.08
N ARG A 98 5.79 -6.62 -5.29
CA ARG A 98 6.71 -7.71 -4.92
C ARG A 98 6.93 -8.75 -6.04
N PRO A 99 8.06 -9.47 -6.05
CA PRO A 99 8.32 -10.56 -6.98
C PRO A 99 7.28 -11.69 -6.88
N ARG A 100 7.14 -12.46 -7.97
CA ARG A 100 6.40 -13.74 -7.96
C ARG A 100 7.16 -14.80 -7.17
N GLY A 101 6.43 -15.70 -6.54
CA GLY A 101 6.98 -16.87 -5.84
C GLY A 101 7.10 -16.65 -4.33
N GLU A 102 7.86 -17.54 -3.69
CA GLU A 102 8.11 -17.48 -2.25
C GLU A 102 8.87 -16.19 -1.89
N PRO A 103 8.42 -15.45 -0.88
CA PRO A 103 9.03 -14.18 -0.53
C PRO A 103 10.40 -14.38 0.12
N GLU A 104 11.42 -13.71 -0.42
CA GLU A 104 12.74 -13.59 0.19
C GLU A 104 12.89 -12.23 0.88
N GLN A 105 13.34 -12.24 2.14
CA GLN A 105 13.49 -11.02 2.93
C GLN A 105 14.54 -10.08 2.30
N SER A 106 14.13 -8.89 1.87
CA SER A 106 15.02 -7.96 1.19
C SER A 106 15.95 -7.20 2.14
N VAL A 107 15.61 -7.13 3.44
CA VAL A 107 16.44 -6.53 4.49
C VAL A 107 16.55 -7.49 5.65
N LYS A 108 17.75 -8.01 5.89
CA LYS A 108 18.02 -8.95 6.99
C LYS A 108 17.60 -8.35 8.33
N ASN A 109 16.99 -9.18 9.17
CA ASN A 109 16.56 -8.84 10.54
C ASN A 109 15.46 -7.77 10.65
N HIS A 110 14.82 -7.38 9.54
CA HIS A 110 13.65 -6.52 9.60
C HIS A 110 12.38 -7.37 9.68
N SER A 111 11.81 -7.53 10.87
CA SER A 111 10.56 -8.27 11.12
C SER A 111 9.40 -7.37 11.56
N SER A 112 9.58 -6.05 11.52
CA SER A 112 8.55 -5.10 11.94
C SER A 112 7.46 -4.94 10.87
N PRO A 113 6.18 -4.75 11.24
CA PRO A 113 5.13 -4.35 10.31
C PRO A 113 5.26 -2.89 9.88
N PHE A 114 6.09 -2.09 10.55
CA PHE A 114 6.38 -0.72 10.13
C PHE A 114 7.35 -0.72 8.95
N ARG A 115 7.10 0.14 7.96
CA ARG A 115 7.98 0.26 6.79
C ARG A 115 9.25 1.03 7.12
N LEU A 116 10.27 0.84 6.29
CA LEU A 116 11.44 1.70 6.19
C LEU A 116 11.19 2.79 5.15
N SER A 117 11.59 4.02 5.45
CA SER A 117 11.59 5.11 4.48
C SER A 117 12.82 5.04 3.58
N LEU A 118 12.61 5.18 2.26
CA LEU A 118 13.73 5.38 1.32
C LEU A 118 14.33 6.78 1.38
N VAL A 119 13.58 7.76 1.93
CA VAL A 119 14.04 9.15 2.05
C VAL A 119 14.97 9.30 3.25
N THR A 120 14.60 8.74 4.41
CA THR A 120 15.38 8.91 5.65
C THR A 120 16.22 7.69 6.02
N GLY A 121 15.88 6.50 5.51
CA GLY A 121 16.46 5.23 5.95
C GLY A 121 15.93 4.75 7.31
N GLU A 122 15.02 5.49 7.95
CA GLU A 122 14.47 5.16 9.27
C GLU A 122 13.13 4.43 9.16
N THR A 123 12.72 3.78 10.26
CA THR A 123 11.37 3.25 10.42
C THR A 123 10.36 4.39 10.41
N ALA A 124 9.27 4.26 9.63
CA ALA A 124 8.30 5.32 9.40
C ALA A 124 7.63 5.87 10.68
N THR A 125 7.54 5.09 11.76
CA THR A 125 7.03 5.57 13.07
C THR A 125 7.89 6.66 13.70
N LYS A 126 9.16 6.79 13.31
CA LYS A 126 10.04 7.88 13.74
C LYS A 126 9.88 9.14 12.89
N VAL A 127 9.21 9.03 11.73
CA VAL A 127 9.06 10.09 10.73
C VAL A 127 7.84 11.00 11.04
N GLY A 128 6.97 10.65 12.00
CA GLY A 128 5.89 11.50 12.49
C GLY A 128 5.15 10.90 13.68
N ARG A 129 4.71 11.73 14.62
CA ARG A 129 3.84 11.31 15.73
C ARG A 129 2.40 11.29 15.25
N ILE A 130 1.68 10.21 15.56
CA ILE A 130 0.23 10.16 15.41
C ILE A 130 -0.31 10.54 16.78
N ASP A 131 -0.87 11.75 16.89
CA ASP A 131 -1.18 12.40 18.18
C ASP A 131 -2.21 11.61 19.00
N ASP A 132 -3.23 11.05 18.35
CA ASP A 132 -4.30 10.25 18.98
C ASP A 132 -3.98 8.74 19.06
N GLY A 133 -2.76 8.36 18.68
CA GLY A 133 -2.30 6.97 18.64
C GLY A 133 -2.78 6.19 17.40
N ILE A 134 -1.95 5.22 17.00
CA ILE A 134 -2.15 4.40 15.79
C ILE A 134 -3.50 3.69 15.79
N GLY A 135 -3.94 3.16 16.95
CA GLY A 135 -5.17 2.37 17.05
C GLY A 135 -6.44 3.17 16.76
N SER A 136 -6.54 4.40 17.30
CA SER A 136 -7.69 5.27 17.08
C SER A 136 -7.73 5.74 15.62
N ALA A 137 -6.60 6.22 15.10
CA ALA A 137 -6.53 6.68 13.71
C ALA A 137 -6.86 5.57 12.70
N LEU A 138 -6.48 4.31 12.97
CA LEU A 138 -6.90 3.17 12.16
C LEU A 138 -8.39 2.88 12.30
N ALA A 139 -8.96 2.99 13.50
CA ALA A 139 -10.39 2.78 13.74
C ALA A 139 -11.22 3.81 12.98
N ASP A 140 -10.87 5.09 13.07
CA ASP A 140 -11.54 6.19 12.38
C ASP A 140 -11.51 5.97 10.85
N LEU A 141 -10.34 5.58 10.32
CA LEU A 141 -10.19 5.30 8.89
C LEU A 141 -11.07 4.14 8.42
N VAL A 142 -11.13 3.02 9.15
CA VAL A 142 -11.93 1.87 8.70
C VAL A 142 -13.43 2.09 8.88
N GLN A 143 -13.85 2.98 9.78
CA GLN A 143 -15.26 3.26 10.03
C GLN A 143 -15.93 4.12 8.95
N VAL A 144 -15.17 4.75 8.06
CA VAL A 144 -15.74 5.49 6.92
C VAL A 144 -16.61 4.53 6.09
N GLU A 145 -17.84 4.93 5.80
CA GLU A 145 -18.81 4.09 5.08
C GLU A 145 -19.02 4.52 3.63
N ASP A 146 -18.94 5.83 3.35
CA ASP A 146 -19.04 6.31 1.99
C ASP A 146 -17.79 5.91 1.20
N PRO A 147 -17.93 5.23 0.04
CA PRO A 147 -16.81 4.81 -0.78
C PRO A 147 -15.86 5.92 -1.21
N VAL A 148 -16.40 7.08 -1.58
CA VAL A 148 -15.63 8.21 -2.11
C VAL A 148 -14.87 8.88 -0.97
N GLU A 149 -15.52 9.09 0.17
CA GLU A 149 -14.87 9.59 1.39
C GLU A 149 -13.80 8.61 1.89
N MET A 150 -14.06 7.29 1.86
CA MET A 150 -13.07 6.27 2.23
C MET A 150 -11.83 6.37 1.34
N HIS A 151 -12.02 6.52 0.02
CA HIS A 151 -10.91 6.69 -0.91
C HIS A 151 -10.09 7.95 -0.60
N ALA A 152 -10.77 9.08 -0.38
CA ALA A 152 -10.11 10.33 0.00
C ALA A 152 -9.36 10.22 1.34
N ALA A 153 -9.95 9.57 2.33
CA ALA A 153 -9.33 9.31 3.62
C ALA A 153 -8.08 8.42 3.50
N TRP A 154 -8.10 7.40 2.64
CA TRP A 154 -6.91 6.59 2.34
C TRP A 154 -5.82 7.39 1.61
N LEU A 155 -6.20 8.27 0.68
CA LEU A 155 -5.26 9.15 -0.03
C LEU A 155 -4.56 10.13 0.92
N ASP A 156 -5.22 10.62 1.97
CA ASP A 156 -4.63 11.57 2.93
C ASP A 156 -3.99 10.87 4.15
N SER A 157 -4.34 9.61 4.42
CA SER A 157 -3.94 8.96 5.66
C SER A 157 -2.43 8.77 5.80
N ALA A 158 -1.88 9.42 6.83
CA ALA A 158 -0.53 9.15 7.34
C ALA A 158 -0.45 7.86 8.17
N VAL A 159 -1.56 7.40 8.77
CA VAL A 159 -1.52 6.22 9.65
C VAL A 159 -1.32 4.91 8.88
N VAL A 160 -1.96 4.70 7.73
CA VAL A 160 -1.71 3.49 6.93
C VAL A 160 -0.40 3.56 6.15
N SER A 161 0.16 4.76 5.96
CA SER A 161 1.42 4.92 5.24
C SER A 161 2.62 4.43 6.05
N ILE A 162 2.55 4.32 7.40
CA ILE A 162 3.70 3.83 8.20
C ILE A 162 3.90 2.31 8.13
N PHE A 163 2.93 1.56 7.60
CA PHE A 163 2.98 0.11 7.56
C PHE A 163 3.49 -0.39 6.22
N ASN A 164 4.28 -1.46 6.24
CA ASN A 164 4.63 -2.18 5.02
C ASN A 164 3.46 -3.06 4.57
N GLU A 165 3.40 -3.33 3.26
CA GLU A 165 2.47 -4.32 2.71
C GLU A 165 2.90 -5.74 3.12
N SER A 166 4.21 -5.96 3.23
CA SER A 166 4.79 -7.25 3.59
C SER A 166 6.09 -7.05 4.37
N VAL A 167 6.23 -7.78 5.47
CA VAL A 167 7.44 -7.77 6.31
C VAL A 167 8.69 -8.22 5.56
N TYR A 168 8.54 -9.00 4.48
CA TYR A 168 9.65 -9.41 3.61
C TYR A 168 10.17 -8.27 2.73
N TYR A 169 9.34 -7.25 2.46
CA TYR A 169 9.63 -6.11 1.59
C TYR A 169 9.38 -4.80 2.33
N PRO A 170 10.23 -4.42 3.30
CA PRO A 170 9.94 -3.35 4.25
C PRO A 170 9.88 -1.95 3.65
N TYR A 171 10.22 -1.75 2.38
CA TYR A 171 10.05 -0.47 1.68
C TYR A 171 8.67 -0.33 1.00
N THR A 172 7.88 -1.41 0.95
CA THR A 172 6.50 -1.36 0.47
C THR A 172 5.60 -0.59 1.43
N SER A 173 4.42 -0.20 0.98
CA SER A 173 3.47 0.60 1.76
C SER A 173 2.08 -0.02 1.68
N LEU A 174 1.47 -0.25 2.85
CA LEU A 174 0.11 -0.75 2.95
C LEU A 174 -0.88 0.22 2.30
N LYS A 175 -0.70 1.54 2.51
CA LYS A 175 -1.49 2.58 1.84
C LYS A 175 -1.54 2.37 0.33
N PHE A 176 -0.37 2.27 -0.29
CA PHE A 176 -0.30 2.19 -1.75
C PHE A 176 -0.67 0.82 -2.29
N HIS A 177 -0.45 -0.27 -1.55
CA HIS A 177 -1.04 -1.57 -1.90
C HIS A 177 -2.56 -1.46 -1.99
N THR A 178 -3.22 -0.97 -0.93
CA THR A 178 -4.68 -0.85 -0.90
C THR A 178 -5.22 0.10 -1.97
N LEU A 179 -4.57 1.23 -2.22
CA LEU A 179 -4.98 2.16 -3.28
C LEU A 179 -4.82 1.56 -4.68
N LEU A 180 -3.73 0.81 -4.93
CA LEU A 180 -3.55 0.07 -6.18
C LEU A 180 -4.64 -0.99 -6.34
N THR A 181 -4.93 -1.76 -5.28
CA THR A 181 -6.00 -2.77 -5.28
C THR A 181 -7.36 -2.15 -5.59
N ALA A 182 -7.72 -1.02 -4.96
CA ALA A 182 -8.96 -0.32 -5.24
C ALA A 182 -9.05 0.15 -6.69
N ALA A 183 -7.95 0.70 -7.24
CA ALA A 183 -7.91 1.13 -8.64
C ALA A 183 -8.06 -0.04 -9.61
N LEU A 184 -7.47 -1.20 -9.32
CA LEU A 184 -7.64 -2.40 -10.13
C LEU A 184 -9.08 -2.92 -10.04
N VAL A 185 -9.69 -3.00 -8.85
CA VAL A 185 -11.10 -3.43 -8.70
C VAL A 185 -12.04 -2.54 -9.50
N ASP A 186 -11.90 -1.22 -9.39
CA ASP A 186 -12.77 -0.27 -10.10
C ASP A 186 -12.64 -0.39 -11.64
N ASN A 187 -11.40 -0.51 -12.15
CA ASN A 187 -11.18 -0.70 -13.58
C ASN A 187 -11.67 -2.07 -14.06
N TYR A 188 -11.44 -3.15 -13.30
CA TYR A 188 -11.88 -4.50 -13.66
C TYR A 188 -13.41 -4.61 -13.66
N ARG A 189 -14.09 -3.95 -12.72
CA ARG A 189 -15.56 -3.81 -12.72
C ARG A 189 -16.08 -3.04 -13.93
N SER A 190 -15.30 -2.08 -14.40
CA SER A 190 -15.60 -1.31 -15.61
C SER A 190 -15.30 -2.08 -16.91
N GLY A 191 -14.81 -3.33 -16.81
CA GLY A 191 -14.59 -4.22 -17.94
C GLY A 191 -13.19 -4.17 -18.55
N TYR A 192 -12.25 -3.44 -17.96
CA TYR A 192 -10.87 -3.35 -18.45
C TYR A 192 -10.01 -4.50 -17.93
N GLY A 193 -9.22 -5.10 -18.80
CA GLY A 193 -8.10 -5.96 -18.42
C GLY A 193 -6.88 -5.16 -17.95
N PHE A 194 -5.94 -5.82 -17.26
CA PHE A 194 -4.71 -5.16 -16.80
C PHE A 194 -3.89 -4.55 -17.96
N ASP A 195 -3.86 -5.23 -19.10
CA ASP A 195 -3.11 -4.84 -20.30
C ASP A 195 -3.68 -3.61 -21.02
N GLU A 196 -4.87 -3.18 -20.62
CA GLU A 196 -5.56 -1.98 -21.09
C GLU A 196 -5.33 -0.78 -20.16
N LEU A 197 -4.68 -0.98 -19.00
CA LEU A 197 -4.53 0.08 -18.01
C LEU A 197 -3.34 1.00 -18.30
N TYR A 198 -3.51 2.26 -17.92
CA TYR A 198 -2.53 3.32 -18.03
C TYR A 198 -2.28 3.95 -16.65
N LEU A 199 -1.03 4.32 -16.39
CA LEU A 199 -0.69 5.35 -15.42
C LEU A 199 -0.86 6.71 -16.10
N VAL A 200 -1.74 7.53 -15.57
CA VAL A 200 -2.05 8.87 -16.06
C VAL A 200 -1.59 9.92 -15.05
N VAL A 201 -1.09 11.04 -15.56
CA VAL A 201 -0.78 12.24 -14.81
C VAL A 201 -1.92 13.23 -14.99
N ASP A 202 -2.58 13.58 -13.89
CA ASP A 202 -3.59 14.65 -13.84
C ASP A 202 -2.92 15.90 -13.23
N GLN A 203 -2.52 16.87 -14.06
CA GLN A 203 -1.87 18.10 -13.59
C GLN A 203 -2.86 19.01 -12.86
N ALA A 204 -2.36 19.78 -11.90
CA ALA A 204 -3.13 20.89 -11.33
C ALA A 204 -3.32 21.98 -12.40
N GLU A 205 -4.57 22.43 -12.61
CA GLU A 205 -4.87 23.54 -13.53
C GLU A 205 -4.87 24.87 -12.76
N GLY A 206 -3.93 25.75 -13.09
CA GLY A 206 -3.82 27.08 -12.47
C GLY A 206 -3.50 27.01 -10.97
N GLU A 207 -4.33 27.67 -10.15
CA GLU A 207 -4.22 27.65 -8.68
C GLU A 207 -5.08 26.56 -8.02
N GLY A 208 -5.73 25.69 -8.80
CA GLY A 208 -6.60 24.62 -8.30
C GLY A 208 -5.85 23.35 -7.89
N ASP A 209 -6.50 22.50 -7.10
CA ASP A 209 -6.01 21.15 -6.81
C ASP A 209 -6.15 20.23 -8.04
N PRO A 210 -5.28 19.21 -8.19
CA PRO A 210 -5.44 18.23 -9.26
C PRO A 210 -6.74 17.44 -9.09
N GLN A 211 -7.30 16.99 -10.20
CA GLN A 211 -8.54 16.21 -10.20
C GLN A 211 -8.37 14.88 -9.47
N VAL A 212 -9.25 14.62 -8.50
CA VAL A 212 -9.38 13.31 -7.85
C VAL A 212 -10.53 12.54 -8.49
N VAL A 213 -10.20 11.43 -9.14
CA VAL A 213 -11.17 10.43 -9.59
C VAL A 213 -11.30 9.34 -8.53
N PRO A 214 -12.51 9.10 -7.98
CA PRO A 214 -12.74 8.09 -6.96
C PRO A 214 -12.22 6.71 -7.38
N HIS A 215 -11.60 6.02 -6.43
CA HIS A 215 -11.01 4.67 -6.52
C HIS A 215 -9.84 4.51 -7.49
N ARG A 216 -9.73 5.34 -8.53
CA ARG A 216 -8.70 5.25 -9.57
C ARG A 216 -7.46 6.09 -9.26
N THR A 217 -7.61 7.20 -8.54
CA THR A 217 -6.48 8.06 -8.15
C THR A 217 -5.69 7.39 -7.04
N VAL A 218 -4.38 7.28 -7.19
CA VAL A 218 -3.51 6.56 -6.24
C VAL A 218 -2.52 7.48 -5.51
N VAL A 219 -2.25 8.67 -6.05
CA VAL A 219 -1.46 9.73 -5.38
C VAL A 219 -2.11 11.07 -5.69
N VAL A 220 -2.18 11.95 -4.69
CA VAL A 220 -2.60 13.35 -4.85
C VAL A 220 -1.54 14.23 -4.21
N LEU A 221 -1.02 15.18 -4.98
CA LEU A 221 -0.07 16.19 -4.54
C LEU A 221 -0.49 17.54 -5.11
N PRO A 222 -0.18 18.67 -4.45
CA PRO A 222 -0.62 19.98 -4.93
C PRO A 222 -0.28 20.36 -6.37
N SER A 223 0.72 19.74 -7.02
CA SER A 223 1.03 20.01 -8.43
C SER A 223 0.46 18.98 -9.40
N PHE A 224 0.17 17.75 -8.96
CA PHE A 224 -0.34 16.69 -9.81
C PHE A 224 -0.95 15.54 -9.00
N ALA A 225 -1.83 14.78 -9.63
CA ALA A 225 -2.28 13.48 -9.17
C ALA A 225 -1.82 12.37 -10.13
N LEU A 226 -1.70 11.15 -9.61
CA LEU A 226 -1.46 9.96 -10.40
C LEU A 226 -2.68 9.04 -10.33
N ARG A 227 -3.08 8.52 -11.48
CA ARG A 227 -4.28 7.70 -11.61
C ARG A 227 -4.03 6.46 -12.47
N ILE A 228 -4.66 5.35 -12.09
CA ILE A 228 -4.71 4.13 -12.91
C ILE A 228 -6.07 4.05 -13.60
N THR A 229 -6.09 3.98 -14.93
CA THR A 229 -7.34 3.94 -15.69
C THR A 229 -7.22 3.23 -17.04
N GLY A 230 -8.29 2.57 -17.48
CA GLY A 230 -8.46 2.12 -18.87
C GLY A 230 -8.84 3.25 -19.84
N GLU A 231 -9.09 4.47 -19.35
CA GLU A 231 -9.60 5.60 -20.14
C GLU A 231 -8.66 6.83 -20.01
N PRO A 232 -7.44 6.77 -20.58
CA PRO A 232 -6.47 7.85 -20.46
C PRO A 232 -6.92 9.14 -21.16
N GLY A 233 -7.82 9.07 -22.15
CA GLY A 233 -8.22 10.24 -22.94
C GLY A 233 -7.01 10.91 -23.59
N GLU A 234 -6.94 12.23 -23.53
CA GLU A 234 -5.81 13.03 -24.03
C GLU A 234 -4.73 13.29 -22.95
N ARG A 235 -4.91 12.78 -21.73
CA ARG A 235 -4.02 13.07 -20.61
C ARG A 235 -2.66 12.37 -20.79
N PRO A 236 -1.54 12.98 -20.34
CA PRO A 236 -0.23 12.34 -20.36
C PRO A 236 -0.27 11.01 -19.60
N GLY A 237 0.08 9.91 -20.27
CA GLY A 237 0.04 8.60 -19.64
C GLY A 237 0.85 7.52 -20.36
N ALA A 238 1.12 6.44 -19.65
CA ALA A 238 1.87 5.30 -20.13
C ALA A 238 1.18 3.99 -19.74
N ARG A 239 1.12 3.03 -20.67
CA ARG A 239 0.55 1.69 -20.39
C ARG A 239 1.31 0.98 -19.28
N LEU A 240 0.59 0.29 -18.40
CA LEU A 240 1.16 -0.49 -17.29
C LEU A 240 2.00 -1.68 -17.78
N GLY A 241 1.58 -2.31 -18.88
CA GLY A 241 2.21 -3.49 -19.47
C GLY A 241 1.22 -4.63 -19.66
N ALA A 242 1.65 -5.75 -20.23
CA ALA A 242 0.75 -6.87 -20.56
C ALA A 242 0.25 -7.67 -19.34
N ALA A 243 0.92 -7.55 -18.19
CA ALA A 243 0.57 -8.26 -16.97
C ALA A 243 1.15 -7.51 -15.75
N PRO A 244 0.59 -7.72 -14.55
CA PRO A 244 1.11 -7.15 -13.31
C PRO A 244 2.57 -7.58 -13.06
N ALA A 245 3.42 -6.59 -12.83
CA ALA A 245 4.83 -6.76 -12.56
C ALA A 245 5.43 -5.54 -11.84
N GLN A 246 6.59 -5.74 -11.21
CA GLN A 246 7.45 -4.68 -10.69
C GLN A 246 8.12 -3.90 -11.85
N SER A 247 7.33 -3.09 -12.52
CA SER A 247 7.66 -2.35 -13.74
C SER A 247 7.63 -0.82 -13.57
N TRP A 248 7.53 -0.30 -12.34
CA TRP A 248 7.36 1.14 -12.10
C TRP A 248 8.35 2.00 -12.91
N ALA A 249 9.66 1.75 -12.79
CA ALA A 249 10.69 2.50 -13.49
C ALA A 249 10.52 2.54 -15.01
N ASP A 250 10.04 1.44 -15.61
CA ASP A 250 9.76 1.38 -17.05
C ASP A 250 8.56 2.26 -17.42
N VAL A 251 7.44 2.11 -16.68
CA VAL A 251 6.23 2.92 -16.92
C VAL A 251 6.51 4.41 -16.71
N TRP A 252 7.19 4.77 -15.62
CA TRP A 252 7.59 6.14 -15.32
C TRP A 252 8.48 6.74 -16.41
N THR A 253 9.40 5.93 -16.96
CA THR A 253 10.29 6.37 -18.03
C THR A 253 9.57 6.62 -19.34
N ARG A 254 8.47 5.89 -19.59
CA ARG A 254 7.64 6.02 -20.80
C ARG A 254 6.60 7.13 -20.73
N LEU A 255 6.45 7.82 -19.59
CA LEU A 255 5.55 8.97 -19.50
C LEU A 255 5.99 10.06 -20.50
N PRO A 256 5.07 10.56 -21.34
CA PRO A 256 5.41 11.57 -22.35
C PRO A 256 5.74 12.92 -21.71
N GLU A 257 5.18 13.20 -20.52
CA GLU A 257 5.44 14.40 -19.74
C GLU A 257 5.78 14.00 -18.30
N GLN A 258 6.81 14.65 -17.74
CA GLN A 258 7.25 14.38 -16.38
C GLN A 258 6.56 15.35 -15.41
N PRO A 259 5.81 14.87 -14.41
CA PRO A 259 5.06 15.74 -13.51
C PRO A 259 5.91 16.46 -12.46
N LEU A 260 7.20 16.12 -12.37
CA LEU A 260 8.15 16.74 -11.46
C LEU A 260 8.83 17.93 -12.13
N ALA A 261 9.08 18.99 -11.36
CA ALA A 261 9.88 20.16 -11.74
C ALA A 261 11.36 19.78 -11.95
N VAL A 262 11.69 19.06 -13.04
CA VAL A 262 13.03 18.53 -13.34
C VAL A 262 14.03 19.62 -13.75
N GLU A 263 13.57 20.84 -13.97
CA GLU A 263 14.40 22.05 -14.05
C GLU A 263 15.00 22.42 -12.69
N GLU A 264 14.37 22.02 -11.58
CA GLU A 264 14.91 22.16 -10.23
C GLU A 264 15.83 20.99 -9.86
N ARG A 265 16.86 21.27 -9.05
CA ARG A 265 17.81 20.24 -8.60
C ARG A 265 17.09 19.10 -7.88
N MET A 266 16.12 19.41 -7.03
CA MET A 266 15.40 18.39 -6.27
C MET A 266 14.53 17.52 -7.17
N GLY A 267 13.80 18.13 -8.12
CA GLY A 267 13.01 17.39 -9.11
C GLY A 267 13.84 16.40 -9.91
N ARG A 268 15.06 16.78 -10.35
CA ARG A 268 16.00 15.84 -11.01
C ARG A 268 16.41 14.67 -10.14
N VAL A 269 16.67 14.91 -8.86
CA VAL A 269 17.09 13.85 -7.94
C VAL A 269 15.97 12.85 -7.74
N ILE A 270 14.74 13.34 -7.49
CA ILE A 270 13.56 12.49 -7.30
C ILE A 270 13.29 11.68 -8.59
N ASP A 271 13.24 12.32 -9.75
CA ASP A 271 13.03 11.64 -11.04
C ASP A 271 14.09 10.54 -11.29
N ALA A 272 15.37 10.84 -11.03
CA ALA A 272 16.45 9.88 -11.21
C ALA A 272 16.33 8.64 -10.30
N GLN A 273 15.76 8.78 -9.10
CA GLN A 273 15.47 7.63 -8.23
C GLN A 273 14.25 6.85 -8.72
N LEU A 274 13.19 7.53 -9.15
CA LEU A 274 11.98 6.89 -9.67
C LEU A 274 12.26 6.00 -10.90
N ARG A 275 13.23 6.39 -11.74
CA ARG A 275 13.70 5.57 -12.87
C ARG A 275 14.50 4.33 -12.47
N ARG A 276 14.71 4.08 -11.18
CA ARG A 276 15.42 2.90 -10.65
C ARG A 276 14.53 2.00 -9.80
N ILE A 277 13.50 2.56 -9.19
CA ILE A 277 12.56 1.81 -8.34
C ILE A 277 11.66 0.96 -9.22
N ARG A 278 11.59 -0.35 -8.95
CA ARG A 278 10.74 -1.29 -9.71
C ARG A 278 9.38 -1.51 -9.07
N SER A 279 9.34 -1.52 -7.75
CA SER A 279 8.14 -1.75 -6.94
C SER A 279 7.24 -0.52 -6.95
N TRP A 280 5.96 -0.72 -7.33
CA TRP A 280 4.98 0.35 -7.43
C TRP A 280 4.69 1.01 -6.08
N SER A 281 4.32 0.24 -5.05
CA SER A 281 4.05 0.81 -3.72
C SER A 281 5.25 1.58 -3.15
N THR A 282 6.46 1.07 -3.38
CA THR A 282 7.70 1.69 -2.91
C THR A 282 7.92 3.03 -3.61
N ALA A 283 7.68 3.10 -4.93
CA ALA A 283 7.85 4.32 -5.70
C ALA A 283 6.81 5.39 -5.33
N LEU A 284 5.54 5.00 -5.22
CA LEU A 284 4.45 5.90 -4.82
C LEU A 284 4.70 6.48 -3.42
N GLN A 285 5.16 5.64 -2.48
CA GLN A 285 5.54 6.10 -1.15
C GLN A 285 6.75 7.04 -1.18
N PHE A 286 7.75 6.75 -2.01
CA PHE A 286 8.92 7.60 -2.18
C PHE A 286 8.55 8.98 -2.75
N ILE A 287 7.59 9.05 -3.70
CA ILE A 287 7.07 10.31 -4.23
C ILE A 287 6.46 11.14 -3.09
N GLU A 288 5.51 10.56 -2.36
CA GLU A 288 4.79 11.22 -1.27
C GLU A 288 5.74 11.75 -0.20
N GLU A 289 6.67 10.90 0.26
CA GLU A 289 7.64 11.29 1.29
C GLU A 289 8.62 12.35 0.81
N SER A 290 9.15 12.22 -0.40
CA SER A 290 10.18 13.14 -0.92
C SER A 290 9.62 14.56 -1.05
N ILE A 291 8.39 14.69 -1.53
CA ILE A 291 7.72 15.98 -1.71
C ILE A 291 7.29 16.56 -0.35
N GLY A 292 6.78 15.73 0.56
CA GLY A 292 6.48 16.13 1.93
C GLY A 292 7.73 16.65 2.66
N TRP A 293 8.82 15.89 2.62
CA TRP A 293 10.09 16.25 3.25
C TRP A 293 10.69 17.54 2.67
N TRP A 294 10.65 17.69 1.34
CA TRP A 294 11.13 18.91 0.68
C TRP A 294 10.38 20.17 1.12
N ARG A 295 9.04 20.09 1.27
CA ARG A 295 8.23 21.22 1.74
C ARG A 295 8.58 21.63 3.16
N VAL A 296 8.81 20.66 4.05
CA VAL A 296 9.23 20.94 5.43
C VAL A 296 10.57 21.68 5.44
N LEU A 297 11.53 21.26 4.60
CA LEU A 297 12.81 21.96 4.47
C LEU A 297 12.66 23.38 3.92
N GLN A 298 11.87 23.58 2.87
CA GLN A 298 11.64 24.90 2.30
C GLN A 298 11.03 25.86 3.33
N ARG A 299 10.00 25.42 4.08
CA ARG A 299 9.41 26.23 5.16
C ARG A 299 10.44 26.60 6.24
N SER A 300 11.25 25.62 6.66
CA SER A 300 12.31 25.83 7.66
C SER A 300 13.43 26.77 7.20
N SER A 301 13.68 26.85 5.89
CA SER A 301 14.67 27.77 5.30
C SER A 301 14.15 29.21 5.20
N ARG A 302 12.86 29.40 4.88
CA ARG A 302 12.22 30.72 4.84
C ARG A 302 12.16 31.36 6.24
N LEU A 303 11.76 30.58 7.25
CA LEU A 303 11.71 31.04 8.63
C LEU A 303 13.08 31.47 9.19
N ARG A 304 14.17 30.85 8.71
CA ARG A 304 15.55 31.26 9.07
C ARG A 304 16.11 32.41 8.22
N GLY A 305 15.47 32.73 7.09
CA GLY A 305 15.85 33.84 6.21
C GLY A 305 15.31 35.18 6.69
N ASP A 306 14.18 35.19 7.39
CA ASP A 306 13.55 36.41 7.96
C ASP A 306 14.17 36.85 9.31
N GLU A 307 15.13 36.09 9.84
CA GLU A 307 15.88 36.43 11.08
C GLU A 307 17.25 37.11 10.79
N ARG A 308 17.50 37.61 9.58
CA ARG A 308 18.77 38.25 9.20
C ARG A 308 18.63 39.67 8.68
#